data_AF-A0A3S3QPK8-F1
#
_entry.id   AF-A0A3S3QPK8-F1
#
_cell.length_a   1.000
_cell.length_b   1.000
_cell.length_c   1.000
_cell.angle_alpha   90.00
_cell.angle_beta   90.00
_cell.angle_gamma   90.00
#
_symmetry.space_group_name_H-M   'P 1'
#
loop_
_entity.id
_entity.type
_entity.pdbx_description
1 polymer ?
#
loop_
_entity_poly.entity_id
_entity_poly.type
_entity_poly.pdbx_seq_one_letter_code
_entity_poly.pdbx_strand_id
1 'polypeptide(L)'
;MMGPKFFAHESATISNTASVGEGSKIWINVQIRENAFIGKNCFLSKDVYVDHEVMIGNNCKIQNGVSVYHGVSLADNVFVGPNACFTNDRVPRVFDPSWQVCPTIIKEGASIGANATVVCGVTVGEYAMIAAGSVVTKDVAPYSMVMGNPARHVSYVDKMGNKTSEDRKKMRKKPIKIGLIGVGSMGRNHLRVLSMLNSVNLEFIYDPHQQDIYELAEQYDVRVASVLEEELKAIDAVVICSPTSKHAEHIRTSAKYLDNIFVEKPLADSLAQTQELVLFAEENHKKLQVGFIERYNTAVIELKKIIEKDSKVFNIDFTRTSKLSSRITDVDVVLDLMIHDVDIALFLSGPVEHVHAYGVVDNGMIVFASAVLRHENGRHSRLLASRITEKKTRGIQVTSQDSFIDCDLLRKEIVVNRQSTVRQGDNEPYTIVSVEEAVQVPLQEALLNEHQAFADWCHGENVLVPTGGDG
;
A
#
# COMPACT_ATOMS: atom_id res chain seq x y z
N MET A 1 7.39 21.73 -58.92
CA MET A 1 7.48 20.36 -58.37
C MET A 1 6.92 20.41 -56.96
N MET A 2 5.86 19.64 -56.66
CA MET A 2 5.46 19.42 -55.27
C MET A 2 6.63 18.72 -54.56
N GLY A 3 7.03 19.21 -53.39
CA GLY A 3 8.08 18.58 -52.59
C GLY A 3 7.73 17.13 -52.21
N PRO A 4 8.67 16.38 -51.63
CA PRO A 4 8.41 15.01 -51.19
C PRO A 4 7.26 14.98 -50.18
N LYS A 5 6.35 14.00 -50.33
CA LYS A 5 5.14 13.86 -49.49
C LYS A 5 5.47 13.73 -48.00
N PHE A 6 6.63 13.14 -47.67
CA PHE A 6 7.14 12.97 -46.32
C PHE A 6 8.67 13.09 -46.34
N PHE A 7 9.27 13.29 -45.18
CA PHE A 7 10.72 13.29 -45.03
C PHE A 7 11.20 11.90 -44.60
N ALA A 8 12.23 11.37 -45.27
CA ALA A 8 12.97 10.21 -44.83
C ALA A 8 14.47 10.48 -44.87
N HIS A 9 15.15 10.18 -43.77
CA HIS A 9 16.62 10.24 -43.70
C HIS A 9 17.23 9.18 -44.62
N GLU A 10 18.42 9.44 -45.17
CA GLU A 10 19.11 8.54 -46.12
C GLU A 10 19.39 7.14 -45.58
N SER A 11 19.53 7.01 -44.26
CA SER A 11 19.74 5.74 -43.56
C SER A 11 18.44 4.97 -43.27
N ALA A 12 17.28 5.59 -43.47
CA ALA A 12 16.00 4.95 -43.18
C ALA A 12 15.68 3.91 -44.26
N THR A 13 15.24 2.73 -43.85
CA THR A 13 14.85 1.64 -44.76
C THR A 13 13.35 1.47 -44.71
N ILE A 14 12.66 1.77 -45.81
CA ILE A 14 11.20 1.71 -45.92
C ILE A 14 10.86 0.69 -47.01
N SER A 15 10.06 -0.32 -46.68
CA SER A 15 9.59 -1.31 -47.66
C SER A 15 8.75 -0.64 -48.75
N ASN A 16 8.85 -1.13 -49.99
CA ASN A 16 8.08 -0.64 -51.12
C ASN A 16 6.57 -0.86 -50.97
N THR A 17 6.14 -1.79 -50.10
CA THR A 17 4.72 -2.03 -49.81
C THR A 17 4.22 -1.30 -48.56
N ALA A 18 5.11 -0.60 -47.85
CA ALA A 18 4.72 0.24 -46.72
C ALA A 18 4.07 1.54 -47.21
N SER A 19 3.14 2.07 -46.43
CA SER A 19 2.50 3.35 -46.68
C SER A 19 2.90 4.37 -45.63
N VAL A 20 3.41 5.53 -46.06
CA VAL A 20 3.75 6.65 -45.17
C VAL A 20 2.96 7.88 -45.57
N GLY A 21 2.17 8.40 -44.62
CA GLY A 21 1.32 9.55 -44.81
C GLY A 21 2.07 10.87 -44.98
N GLU A 22 1.39 11.84 -45.56
CA GLU A 22 1.93 13.18 -45.81
C GLU A 22 2.38 13.89 -44.53
N GLY A 23 3.48 14.64 -44.60
CA GLY A 23 4.02 15.42 -43.49
C GLY A 23 4.77 14.61 -42.44
N SER A 24 4.79 13.28 -42.55
CA SER A 24 5.52 12.41 -41.64
C SER A 24 7.04 12.55 -41.80
N LYS A 25 7.78 12.31 -40.71
CA LYS A 25 9.24 12.42 -40.64
C LYS A 25 9.84 11.12 -40.12
N ILE A 26 10.62 10.48 -40.96
CA ILE A 26 11.29 9.21 -40.71
C ILE A 26 12.78 9.48 -40.52
N TRP A 27 13.29 9.33 -39.30
CA TRP A 27 14.65 9.72 -38.95
C TRP A 27 15.69 8.60 -39.13
N ILE A 28 16.88 8.85 -38.57
CA ILE A 28 18.07 8.04 -38.68
C ILE A 28 17.78 6.58 -38.27
N ASN A 29 18.23 5.64 -39.11
CA ASN A 29 18.12 4.19 -38.91
C ASN A 29 16.70 3.65 -38.63
N VAL A 30 15.65 4.37 -39.01
CA VAL A 30 14.29 3.82 -38.90
C VAL A 30 14.10 2.72 -39.94
N GLN A 31 13.49 1.61 -39.53
CA GLN A 31 13.08 0.53 -40.43
C GLN A 31 11.55 0.39 -40.43
N ILE A 32 10.93 0.45 -41.60
CA ILE A 32 9.49 0.24 -41.79
C ILE A 32 9.30 -0.95 -42.73
N ARG A 33 8.66 -1.99 -42.22
CA ARG A 33 8.49 -3.27 -42.93
C ARG A 33 7.24 -3.32 -43.81
N GLU A 34 7.08 -4.45 -44.48
CA GLU A 34 6.06 -4.70 -45.48
C GLU A 34 4.65 -4.46 -44.94
N ASN A 35 3.79 -3.83 -45.75
CA ASN A 35 2.37 -3.61 -45.47
C ASN A 35 2.09 -2.79 -44.18
N ALA A 36 3.09 -2.20 -43.54
CA ALA A 36 2.89 -1.28 -42.43
C ALA A 36 2.27 0.03 -42.94
N PHE A 37 1.40 0.62 -42.11
CA PHE A 37 0.74 1.89 -42.39
C PHE A 37 1.13 2.93 -41.34
N ILE A 38 1.73 4.02 -41.79
CA ILE A 38 2.02 5.20 -40.99
C ILE A 38 1.12 6.33 -41.47
N GLY A 39 0.30 6.89 -40.57
CA GLY A 39 -0.55 8.03 -40.85
C GLY A 39 0.19 9.32 -41.18
N LYS A 40 -0.55 10.43 -41.25
CA LYS A 40 -0.04 11.76 -41.56
C LYS A 40 0.62 12.41 -40.35
N ASN A 41 1.59 13.29 -40.60
CA ASN A 41 2.26 14.11 -39.58
C ASN A 41 2.89 13.31 -38.41
N CYS A 42 3.31 12.08 -38.66
CA CYS A 42 3.97 11.25 -37.65
C CYS A 42 5.47 11.57 -37.56
N PHE A 43 6.05 11.38 -36.39
CA PHE A 43 7.48 11.56 -36.16
C PHE A 43 8.05 10.25 -35.59
N LEU A 44 8.84 9.55 -36.40
CA LEU A 44 9.56 8.35 -35.98
C LEU A 44 11.02 8.74 -35.81
N SER A 45 11.48 8.79 -34.55
CA SER A 45 12.82 9.21 -34.18
C SER A 45 13.87 8.11 -34.44
N LYS A 46 15.10 8.30 -33.95
CA LYS A 46 16.24 7.43 -34.28
C LYS A 46 16.03 5.98 -33.83
N ASP A 47 16.42 5.03 -34.68
CA ASP A 47 16.39 3.58 -34.39
C ASP A 47 14.98 3.05 -34.04
N VAL A 48 13.92 3.66 -34.57
CA VAL A 48 12.56 3.09 -34.47
C VAL A 48 12.41 1.93 -35.46
N TYR A 49 11.87 0.82 -34.98
CA TYR A 49 11.53 -0.34 -35.82
C TYR A 49 10.01 -0.49 -35.88
N VAL A 50 9.46 -0.53 -37.10
CA VAL A 50 8.05 -0.81 -37.36
C VAL A 50 7.95 -2.11 -38.14
N ASP A 51 7.37 -3.12 -37.52
CA ASP A 51 7.22 -4.45 -38.10
C ASP A 51 6.09 -4.49 -39.16
N HIS A 52 5.98 -5.63 -39.84
CA HIS A 52 5.00 -5.83 -40.90
C HIS A 52 3.55 -5.70 -40.39
N GLU A 53 2.69 -5.13 -41.22
CA GLU A 53 1.24 -4.95 -40.96
C GLU A 53 0.89 -4.12 -39.71
N VAL A 54 1.85 -3.38 -39.16
CA VAL A 54 1.60 -2.46 -38.05
C VAL A 54 0.82 -1.25 -38.54
N MET A 55 -0.18 -0.85 -37.74
CA MET A 55 -1.02 0.31 -38.00
C MET A 55 -0.69 1.44 -37.02
N ILE A 56 -0.20 2.56 -37.53
CA ILE A 56 0.05 3.80 -36.79
C ILE A 56 -0.84 4.90 -37.36
N GLY A 57 -1.66 5.50 -36.51
CA GLY A 57 -2.54 6.61 -36.82
C GLY A 57 -1.82 7.91 -37.18
N ASN A 58 -2.54 9.02 -37.17
CA ASN A 58 -2.04 10.35 -37.49
C ASN A 58 -1.45 11.05 -36.26
N ASN A 59 -0.54 12.00 -36.48
CA ASN A 59 0.06 12.87 -35.46
C ASN A 59 0.79 12.12 -34.33
N CYS A 60 1.23 10.89 -34.57
CA CYS A 60 1.93 10.10 -33.57
C CYS A 60 3.39 10.52 -33.45
N LYS A 61 3.94 10.44 -32.24
CA LYS A 61 5.37 10.68 -31.97
C LYS A 61 5.97 9.46 -31.30
N ILE A 62 6.87 8.78 -32.00
CA ILE A 62 7.54 7.58 -31.54
C ILE A 62 9.02 7.93 -31.36
N GLN A 63 9.46 7.93 -30.11
CA GLN A 63 10.81 8.34 -29.73
C GLN A 63 11.84 7.23 -29.92
N ASN A 64 13.12 7.55 -29.67
CA ASN A 64 14.25 6.70 -30.04
C ASN A 64 14.15 5.29 -29.47
N GLY A 65 14.61 4.30 -30.25
CA GLY A 65 14.80 2.92 -29.80
C GLY A 65 13.52 2.15 -29.50
N VAL A 66 12.38 2.58 -30.06
CA VAL A 66 11.10 1.89 -29.90
C VAL A 66 10.89 0.90 -31.04
N SER A 67 10.53 -0.33 -30.68
CA SER A 67 10.09 -1.37 -31.63
C SER A 67 8.58 -1.56 -31.52
N VAL A 68 7.85 -1.22 -32.58
CA VAL A 68 6.42 -1.49 -32.70
C VAL A 68 6.26 -2.80 -33.47
N TYR A 69 6.01 -3.89 -32.74
CA TYR A 69 5.92 -5.23 -33.30
C TYR A 69 4.57 -5.50 -33.96
N HIS A 70 4.55 -6.51 -34.84
CA HIS A 70 3.30 -7.02 -35.39
C HIS A 70 2.32 -7.41 -34.26
N GLY A 71 1.06 -7.00 -34.41
CA GLY A 71 0.03 -7.09 -33.37
C GLY A 71 -0.14 -5.83 -32.51
N VAL A 72 0.78 -4.86 -32.57
CA VAL A 72 0.61 -3.56 -31.90
C VAL A 72 -0.06 -2.57 -32.85
N SER A 73 -1.11 -1.90 -32.36
CA SER A 73 -1.82 -0.85 -33.10
C SER A 73 -1.82 0.46 -32.31
N LEU A 74 -1.40 1.54 -32.96
CA LEU A 74 -1.39 2.89 -32.37
C LEU A 74 -2.45 3.74 -33.07
N ALA A 75 -3.43 4.25 -32.33
CA ALA A 75 -4.41 5.21 -32.84
C ALA A 75 -3.80 6.60 -33.04
N ASP A 76 -4.63 7.58 -33.38
CA ASP A 76 -4.19 8.97 -33.61
C ASP A 76 -3.67 9.63 -32.32
N ASN A 77 -2.77 10.61 -32.47
CA ASN A 77 -2.25 11.45 -31.39
C ASN A 77 -1.49 10.69 -30.28
N VAL A 78 -1.01 9.47 -30.56
CA VAL A 78 -0.28 8.66 -29.58
C VAL A 78 1.17 9.16 -29.42
N PHE A 79 1.63 9.25 -28.17
CA PHE A 79 3.02 9.49 -27.84
C PHE A 79 3.66 8.22 -27.26
N VAL A 80 4.81 7.82 -27.80
CA VAL A 80 5.61 6.72 -27.29
C VAL A 80 7.00 7.24 -26.91
N GLY A 81 7.29 7.22 -25.61
CA GLY A 81 8.55 7.69 -25.04
C GLY A 81 9.74 6.81 -25.43
N PRO A 82 10.97 7.33 -25.30
CA PRO A 82 12.17 6.64 -25.76
C PRO A 82 12.35 5.32 -25.00
N ASN A 83 12.76 4.28 -25.74
CA ASN A 83 12.96 2.92 -25.24
C ASN A 83 11.73 2.28 -24.57
N ALA A 84 10.52 2.78 -24.84
CA ALA A 84 9.32 2.04 -24.45
C ALA A 84 9.28 0.71 -25.21
N CYS A 85 8.97 -0.36 -24.49
CA CYS A 85 8.99 -1.73 -24.97
C CYS A 85 7.56 -2.26 -25.13
N PHE A 86 7.25 -2.79 -26.31
CA PHE A 86 6.06 -3.60 -26.52
C PHE A 86 6.47 -5.06 -26.55
N THR A 87 5.71 -5.94 -25.90
CA THR A 87 5.81 -7.37 -26.19
C THR A 87 4.72 -7.77 -27.18
N ASN A 88 4.86 -8.93 -27.81
CA ASN A 88 3.87 -9.49 -28.75
C ASN A 88 3.54 -10.96 -28.46
N ASP A 89 4.28 -11.60 -27.55
CA ASP A 89 4.05 -12.95 -27.05
C ASP A 89 4.05 -12.93 -25.51
N ARG A 90 3.10 -13.64 -24.90
CA ARG A 90 2.97 -13.73 -23.43
C ARG A 90 3.94 -14.73 -22.83
N VAL A 91 4.31 -15.78 -23.58
CA VAL A 91 5.13 -16.88 -23.06
C VAL A 91 6.16 -17.31 -24.12
N PRO A 92 7.09 -16.41 -24.53
CA PRO A 92 8.06 -16.74 -25.56
C PRO A 92 8.98 -17.89 -25.13
N ARG A 93 9.02 -18.96 -25.93
CA ARG A 93 9.89 -20.13 -25.75
C ARG A 93 10.54 -20.52 -27.07
N VAL A 94 11.87 -20.60 -27.08
CA VAL A 94 12.66 -20.91 -28.29
C VAL A 94 12.26 -22.24 -28.96
N PHE A 95 11.86 -23.24 -28.18
CA PHE A 95 11.49 -24.56 -28.68
C PHE A 95 10.01 -24.72 -29.00
N ASP A 96 9.18 -23.69 -28.76
CA ASP A 96 7.75 -23.73 -29.04
C ASP A 96 7.43 -22.90 -30.28
N PRO A 97 7.18 -23.54 -31.44
CA PRO A 97 6.82 -22.83 -32.66
C PRO A 97 5.37 -22.32 -32.65
N SER A 98 4.57 -22.64 -31.63
CA SER A 98 3.13 -22.30 -31.55
C SER A 98 2.85 -20.88 -31.04
N TRP A 99 3.83 -19.98 -31.16
CA TRP A 99 3.69 -18.60 -30.69
C TRP A 99 2.45 -17.93 -31.33
N GLN A 100 1.72 -17.17 -30.52
CA GLN A 100 0.53 -16.44 -30.95
C GLN A 100 0.72 -14.96 -30.71
N VAL A 101 0.53 -14.19 -31.77
CA VAL A 101 0.56 -12.72 -31.71
C VAL A 101 -0.60 -12.28 -30.82
N CYS A 102 -0.27 -11.65 -29.70
CA CYS A 102 -1.24 -11.12 -28.75
C CYS A 102 -1.47 -9.62 -29.04
N PRO A 103 -2.65 -9.23 -29.56
CA PRO A 103 -2.88 -7.86 -29.99
C PRO A 103 -2.76 -6.85 -28.84
N THR A 104 -2.12 -5.72 -29.09
CA THR A 104 -1.98 -4.61 -28.14
C THR A 104 -2.53 -3.35 -28.78
N ILE A 105 -3.48 -2.69 -28.11
CA ILE A 105 -4.19 -1.55 -28.68
C ILE A 105 -3.89 -0.30 -27.85
N ILE A 106 -3.27 0.69 -28.47
CA ILE A 106 -3.03 2.00 -27.86
C ILE A 106 -4.00 2.99 -28.46
N LYS A 107 -5.00 3.42 -27.68
CA LYS A 107 -6.08 4.29 -28.14
C LYS A 107 -5.65 5.75 -28.26
N GLU A 108 -6.56 6.55 -28.82
CA GLU A 108 -6.29 7.93 -29.21
C GLU A 108 -5.74 8.77 -28.06
N GLY A 109 -4.67 9.52 -28.33
CA GLY A 109 -4.07 10.45 -27.38
C GLY A 109 -3.35 9.82 -26.20
N ALA A 110 -3.26 8.48 -26.12
CA ALA A 110 -2.54 7.82 -25.05
C ALA A 110 -1.04 8.15 -25.11
N SER A 111 -0.42 8.27 -23.94
CA SER A 111 0.99 8.61 -23.79
C SER A 111 1.72 7.57 -22.98
N ILE A 112 2.78 7.01 -23.56
CA ILE A 112 3.64 6.00 -22.95
C ILE A 112 4.95 6.65 -22.52
N GLY A 113 5.28 6.56 -21.24
CA GLY A 113 6.51 7.11 -20.67
C GLY A 113 7.76 6.39 -21.18
N ALA A 114 8.91 7.05 -21.04
CA ALA A 114 10.21 6.48 -21.39
C ALA A 114 10.45 5.16 -20.64
N ASN A 115 11.04 4.17 -21.30
CA ASN A 115 11.41 2.89 -20.72
C ASN A 115 10.26 2.12 -20.04
N ALA A 116 8.99 2.41 -20.40
CA ALA A 116 7.84 1.64 -19.94
C ALA A 116 7.69 0.36 -20.78
N THR A 117 7.25 -0.73 -20.16
CA THR A 117 6.96 -2.00 -20.83
C THR A 117 5.47 -2.24 -20.89
N VAL A 118 4.92 -2.41 -22.08
CA VAL A 118 3.52 -2.78 -22.31
C VAL A 118 3.49 -4.26 -22.68
N VAL A 119 3.00 -5.09 -21.75
CA VAL A 119 2.84 -6.53 -21.98
C VAL A 119 1.67 -6.76 -22.94
N CYS A 120 1.84 -7.68 -23.90
CA CYS A 120 0.88 -7.92 -24.95
C CYS A 120 -0.51 -8.40 -24.48
N GLY A 121 -1.53 -8.13 -25.30
CA GLY A 121 -2.92 -8.43 -24.96
C GLY A 121 -3.54 -7.41 -24.02
N VAL A 122 -3.04 -6.16 -24.03
CA VAL A 122 -3.60 -5.06 -23.24
C VAL A 122 -4.10 -3.93 -24.13
N THR A 123 -5.15 -3.26 -23.67
CA THR A 123 -5.67 -2.03 -24.25
C THR A 123 -5.32 -0.85 -23.34
N VAL A 124 -4.64 0.15 -23.90
CA VAL A 124 -4.41 1.44 -23.25
C VAL A 124 -5.47 2.42 -23.73
N GLY A 125 -6.33 2.85 -22.80
CA GLY A 125 -7.48 3.71 -23.07
C GLY A 125 -7.12 5.10 -23.59
N GLU A 126 -8.13 5.81 -24.11
CA GLU A 126 -7.96 7.14 -24.69
C GLU A 126 -7.38 8.12 -23.68
N TYR A 127 -6.39 8.91 -24.09
CA TYR A 127 -5.69 9.90 -23.26
C TYR A 127 -5.12 9.35 -21.94
N ALA A 128 -4.99 8.03 -21.81
CA ALA A 128 -4.34 7.42 -20.66
C ALA A 128 -2.83 7.72 -20.66
N MET A 129 -2.25 7.80 -19.47
CA MET A 129 -0.83 8.03 -19.27
C MET A 129 -0.17 6.87 -18.54
N ILE A 130 0.88 6.32 -19.15
CA ILE A 130 1.77 5.34 -18.51
C ILE A 130 3.02 6.08 -18.07
N ALA A 131 3.33 6.07 -16.77
CA ALA A 131 4.54 6.70 -16.25
C ALA A 131 5.81 5.98 -16.75
N ALA A 132 6.92 6.71 -16.82
CA ALA A 132 8.21 6.14 -17.20
C ALA A 132 8.60 4.94 -16.31
N GLY A 133 9.24 3.93 -16.89
CA GLY A 133 9.68 2.72 -16.18
C GLY A 133 8.57 1.78 -15.71
N SER A 134 7.31 2.02 -16.06
CA SER A 134 6.18 1.20 -15.60
C SER A 134 6.02 -0.08 -16.42
N VAL A 135 5.54 -1.16 -15.79
CA VAL A 135 5.26 -2.44 -16.46
C VAL A 135 3.75 -2.70 -16.49
N VAL A 136 3.12 -2.44 -17.63
CA VAL A 136 1.68 -2.55 -17.82
C VAL A 136 1.30 -3.98 -18.15
N THR A 137 0.59 -4.63 -17.23
CA THR A 137 0.18 -6.04 -17.33
C THR A 137 -1.34 -6.24 -17.49
N LYS A 138 -2.10 -5.16 -17.48
CA LYS A 138 -3.58 -5.14 -17.58
C LYS A 138 -4.02 -3.91 -18.37
N ASP A 139 -5.26 -3.94 -18.85
CA ASP A 139 -5.89 -2.79 -19.51
C ASP A 139 -5.84 -1.54 -18.65
N VAL A 140 -5.64 -0.39 -19.31
CA VAL A 140 -5.63 0.92 -18.69
C VAL A 140 -6.88 1.67 -19.12
N ALA A 141 -7.68 2.14 -18.16
CA ALA A 141 -8.89 2.89 -18.46
C ALA A 141 -8.56 4.24 -19.13
N PRO A 142 -9.50 4.81 -19.92
CA PRO A 142 -9.35 6.15 -20.49
C PRO A 142 -9.11 7.20 -19.40
N TYR A 143 -8.31 8.23 -19.72
CA TYR A 143 -7.99 9.33 -18.82
C TYR A 143 -7.34 8.91 -17.49
N SER A 144 -6.80 7.69 -17.41
CA SER A 144 -6.11 7.20 -16.22
C SER A 144 -4.60 7.34 -16.34
N MET A 145 -3.96 7.70 -15.23
CA MET A 145 -2.52 7.60 -15.04
C MET A 145 -2.19 6.32 -14.28
N VAL A 146 -1.29 5.51 -14.83
CA VAL A 146 -0.75 4.31 -14.18
C VAL A 146 0.74 4.42 -13.94
N MET A 147 1.23 3.84 -12.85
CA MET A 147 2.66 3.76 -12.55
C MET A 147 3.05 2.47 -11.83
N GLY A 148 4.33 2.10 -11.92
CA GLY A 148 4.94 1.02 -11.15
C GLY A 148 5.15 -0.28 -11.92
N ASN A 149 5.72 -1.27 -11.23
CA ASN A 149 5.93 -2.62 -11.74
C ASN A 149 5.42 -3.66 -10.71
N PRO A 150 4.26 -4.28 -10.95
CA PRO A 150 3.34 -4.06 -12.07
C PRO A 150 2.60 -2.71 -11.95
N ALA A 151 2.23 -2.11 -13.08
CA ALA A 151 1.58 -0.81 -13.13
C ALA A 151 0.20 -0.85 -12.46
N ARG A 152 -0.11 0.19 -11.70
CA ARG A 152 -1.39 0.38 -11.00
C ARG A 152 -1.93 1.78 -11.25
N HIS A 153 -3.25 1.90 -11.22
CA HIS A 153 -3.92 3.19 -11.30
C HIS A 153 -3.47 4.11 -10.15
N VAL A 154 -3.18 5.38 -10.47
CA VAL A 154 -2.71 6.38 -9.52
C VAL A 154 -3.70 7.54 -9.42
N SER A 155 -4.14 8.06 -10.57
CA SER A 155 -4.97 9.27 -10.63
C SER A 155 -5.64 9.37 -12.00
N TYR A 156 -6.64 10.23 -12.12
CA TYR A 156 -7.18 10.64 -13.41
C TYR A 156 -6.41 11.86 -13.95
N VAL A 157 -6.34 11.97 -15.27
CA VAL A 157 -5.70 13.06 -16.00
C VAL A 157 -6.68 13.66 -17.01
N ASP A 158 -6.52 14.94 -17.31
CA ASP A 158 -7.20 15.57 -18.44
C ASP A 158 -6.49 15.22 -19.77
N LYS A 159 -7.04 15.72 -20.88
CA LYS A 159 -6.50 15.51 -22.24
C LYS A 159 -5.05 15.98 -22.42
N MET A 160 -4.57 16.92 -21.61
CA MET A 160 -3.20 17.42 -21.65
C MET A 160 -2.24 16.61 -20.76
N GLY A 161 -2.71 15.52 -20.14
CA GLY A 161 -1.92 14.70 -19.21
C GLY A 161 -1.81 15.30 -17.80
N ASN A 162 -2.60 16.32 -17.53
CA ASN A 162 -2.59 17.08 -16.30
C ASN A 162 -3.54 16.40 -15.30
N LYS A 163 -3.09 16.08 -14.08
CA LYS A 163 -3.95 15.44 -13.06
C LYS A 163 -5.21 16.27 -12.79
N THR A 164 -6.34 15.60 -12.54
CA THR A 164 -7.62 16.28 -12.25
C THR A 164 -7.55 17.10 -10.95
N SER A 165 -8.43 18.09 -10.78
CA SER A 165 -8.35 19.05 -9.66
C SER A 165 -8.50 18.41 -8.27
N GLU A 166 -9.26 17.31 -8.16
CA GLU A 166 -9.37 16.53 -6.93
C GLU A 166 -8.07 15.79 -6.60
N ASP A 167 -7.43 15.18 -7.61
CA ASP A 167 -6.14 14.51 -7.45
C ASP A 167 -5.00 15.51 -7.17
N ARG A 168 -5.06 16.72 -7.75
CA ARG A 168 -4.11 17.79 -7.42
C ARG A 168 -4.25 18.28 -5.99
N LYS A 169 -5.46 18.33 -5.42
CA LYS A 169 -5.66 18.71 -4.00
C LYS A 169 -5.05 17.66 -3.06
N LYS A 170 -5.17 16.37 -3.39
CA LYS A 170 -4.51 15.28 -2.65
C LYS A 170 -2.99 15.36 -2.68
N MET A 171 -2.37 15.72 -3.82
CA MET A 171 -0.90 15.80 -3.92
C MET A 171 -0.27 17.18 -3.63
N ARG A 172 -1.05 18.28 -3.53
CA ARG A 172 -0.52 19.63 -3.19
C ARG A 172 -0.34 19.85 -1.69
N LYS A 173 -0.57 18.85 -0.85
CA LYS A 173 -0.22 18.96 0.56
C LYS A 173 1.30 19.02 0.66
N LYS A 174 1.81 20.06 1.33
CA LYS A 174 3.23 20.10 1.70
C LYS A 174 3.50 18.86 2.56
N PRO A 175 4.57 18.11 2.32
CA PRO A 175 4.92 16.99 3.19
C PRO A 175 5.02 17.45 4.64
N ILE A 176 4.49 16.67 5.58
CA ILE A 176 4.64 16.92 7.01
C ILE A 176 6.10 16.70 7.38
N LYS A 177 6.74 17.69 8.00
CA LYS A 177 8.07 17.53 8.56
C LYS A 177 8.01 16.71 9.83
N ILE A 178 8.68 15.56 9.85
CA ILE A 178 8.64 14.62 10.98
C ILE A 178 10.04 14.39 11.54
N GLY A 179 10.12 14.27 12.86
CA GLY A 179 11.28 13.74 13.58
C GLY A 179 10.96 12.36 14.17
N LEU A 180 11.95 11.47 14.23
CA LEU A 180 11.83 10.14 14.83
C LEU A 180 12.70 10.04 16.08
N ILE A 181 12.08 9.72 17.22
CA ILE A 181 12.72 9.53 18.52
C ILE A 181 12.76 8.04 18.85
N GLY A 182 13.96 7.46 19.00
CA GLY A 182 14.20 6.05 19.26
C GLY A 182 14.32 5.25 17.97
N VAL A 183 15.51 4.72 17.71
CA VAL A 183 15.87 3.96 16.49
C VAL A 183 16.25 2.51 16.83
N GLY A 184 15.57 1.96 17.84
CA GLY A 184 15.60 0.54 18.20
C GLY A 184 14.93 -0.36 17.15
N SER A 185 14.52 -1.57 17.54
CA SER A 185 13.96 -2.54 16.58
C SER A 185 12.71 -2.03 15.86
N MET A 186 11.75 -1.43 16.57
CA MET A 186 10.59 -0.82 15.92
C MET A 186 10.94 0.51 15.28
N GLY A 187 11.74 1.35 15.93
CA GLY A 187 12.22 2.61 15.34
C GLY A 187 12.82 2.45 13.94
N ARG A 188 13.61 1.38 13.68
CA ARG A 188 14.15 1.07 12.34
C ARG A 188 13.06 0.77 11.30
N ASN A 189 11.96 0.12 11.70
CA ASN A 189 10.81 -0.11 10.82
C ASN A 189 10.10 1.22 10.50
N HIS A 190 9.95 2.10 11.49
CA HIS A 190 9.37 3.44 11.30
C HIS A 190 10.26 4.27 10.39
N LEU A 191 11.58 4.28 10.60
CA LEU A 191 12.56 4.95 9.75
C LEU A 191 12.41 4.53 8.28
N ARG A 192 12.37 3.21 8.00
CA ARG A 192 12.20 2.70 6.64
C ARG A 192 10.89 3.19 6.01
N VAL A 193 9.78 3.08 6.72
CA VAL A 193 8.46 3.43 6.18
C VAL A 193 8.33 4.94 5.98
N LEU A 194 8.73 5.75 6.97
CA LEU A 194 8.69 7.21 6.90
C LEU A 194 9.54 7.74 5.73
N SER A 195 10.71 7.14 5.48
CA SER A 195 11.58 7.51 4.35
C SER A 195 11.00 7.18 2.97
N MET A 196 9.98 6.31 2.90
CA MET A 196 9.31 5.94 1.65
C MET A 196 8.04 6.76 1.37
N LEU A 197 7.54 7.52 2.35
CA LEU A 197 6.28 8.24 2.24
C LEU A 197 6.47 9.63 1.64
N ASN A 198 5.91 9.86 0.44
CA ASN A 198 5.93 11.18 -0.21
C ASN A 198 5.16 12.28 0.57
N SER A 199 4.27 11.88 1.47
CA SER A 199 3.47 12.75 2.34
C SER A 199 4.25 13.25 3.57
N VAL A 200 5.46 12.74 3.79
CA VAL A 200 6.31 13.04 4.95
C VAL A 200 7.69 13.49 4.48
N ASN A 201 8.29 14.43 5.21
CA ASN A 201 9.72 14.72 5.13
C ASN A 201 10.38 14.38 6.46
N LEU A 202 11.20 13.34 6.51
CA LEU A 202 11.90 12.94 7.73
C LEU A 202 13.12 13.83 7.94
N GLU A 203 13.04 14.76 8.89
CA GLU A 203 14.05 15.80 9.11
C GLU A 203 15.22 15.33 9.97
N PHE A 204 14.94 14.49 10.97
CA PHE A 204 15.96 13.94 11.85
C PHE A 204 15.55 12.61 12.50
N ILE A 205 16.57 11.87 12.93
CA ILE A 205 16.46 10.77 13.90
C ILE A 205 17.20 11.13 15.20
N TYR A 206 16.69 10.66 16.33
CA TYR A 206 17.30 10.86 17.65
C TYR A 206 17.30 9.54 18.41
N ASP A 207 18.46 9.10 18.91
CA ASP A 207 18.56 8.00 19.87
C ASP A 207 19.66 8.34 20.88
N PRO A 208 19.41 8.24 22.20
CA PRO A 208 20.44 8.48 23.21
C PRO A 208 21.57 7.44 23.14
N HIS A 209 21.33 6.25 22.59
CA HIS A 209 22.34 5.20 22.44
C HIS A 209 22.89 5.21 21.00
N GLN A 210 24.11 5.72 20.87
CA GLN A 210 24.73 6.11 19.60
C GLN A 210 25.22 4.96 18.71
N GLN A 211 25.00 3.70 19.08
CA GLN A 211 25.56 2.58 18.32
C GLN A 211 24.73 2.39 17.04
N ASP A 212 25.37 2.65 15.90
CA ASP A 212 24.84 2.52 14.53
C ASP A 212 23.89 3.64 14.06
N ILE A 213 23.61 4.68 14.87
CA ILE A 213 22.69 5.75 14.43
C ILE A 213 23.22 6.55 13.25
N TYR A 214 24.53 6.82 13.21
CA TYR A 214 25.17 7.55 12.10
C TYR A 214 25.20 6.74 10.80
N GLU A 215 25.38 5.42 10.89
CA GLU A 215 25.31 4.52 9.72
C GLU A 215 23.88 4.48 9.16
N LEU A 216 22.87 4.40 10.03
CA LEU A 216 21.47 4.47 9.63
C LEU A 216 21.12 5.84 9.03
N ALA A 217 21.62 6.92 9.61
CA ALA A 217 21.46 8.28 9.10
C ALA A 217 22.00 8.42 7.67
N GLU A 218 23.21 7.91 7.43
CA GLU A 218 23.81 7.88 6.09
C GLU A 218 23.02 6.99 5.12
N GLN A 219 22.59 5.81 5.57
CA GLN A 219 21.82 4.87 4.74
C GLN A 219 20.48 5.46 4.24
N TYR A 220 19.80 6.23 5.08
CA TYR A 220 18.48 6.79 4.79
C TYR A 220 18.51 8.28 4.42
N ASP A 221 19.71 8.88 4.28
CA ASP A 221 19.90 10.31 3.99
C ASP A 221 19.13 11.23 4.95
N VAL A 222 19.25 10.95 6.25
CA VAL A 222 18.56 11.69 7.32
C VAL A 222 19.57 12.22 8.34
N ARG A 223 19.29 13.40 8.93
CA ARG A 223 20.19 13.98 9.94
C ARG A 223 20.02 13.31 11.30
N VAL A 224 21.08 13.29 12.09
CA VAL A 224 21.01 12.94 13.52
C VAL A 224 20.82 14.21 14.34
N ALA A 225 19.79 14.24 15.19
CA ALA A 225 19.56 15.36 16.09
C ALA A 225 20.62 15.41 17.19
N SER A 226 21.25 16.58 17.36
CA SER A 226 22.25 16.83 18.41
C SER A 226 21.61 17.26 19.73
N VAL A 227 20.57 18.10 19.66
CA VAL A 227 19.77 18.58 20.79
C VAL A 227 18.30 18.47 20.39
N LEU A 228 17.58 17.58 21.07
CA LEU A 228 16.21 17.23 20.69
C LEU A 228 15.28 18.45 20.69
N GLU A 229 15.36 19.29 21.72
CA GLU A 229 14.48 20.46 21.89
C GLU A 229 14.64 21.52 20.80
N GLU A 230 15.84 21.69 20.25
CA GLU A 230 16.06 22.67 19.18
C GLU A 230 15.50 22.16 17.84
N GLU A 231 15.66 20.87 17.56
CA GLU A 231 15.16 20.26 16.32
C GLU A 231 13.61 20.16 16.34
N LEU A 232 12.99 19.92 17.50
CA LEU A 232 11.54 19.89 17.66
C LEU A 232 10.85 21.20 17.26
N LYS A 233 11.53 22.35 17.28
CA LYS A 233 10.97 23.65 16.87
C LYS A 233 10.82 23.80 15.35
N ALA A 234 11.49 22.95 14.57
CA ALA A 234 11.61 23.09 13.11
C ALA A 234 10.76 22.08 12.32
N ILE A 235 10.01 21.23 13.01
CA ILE A 235 9.19 20.16 12.44
C ILE A 235 7.70 20.37 12.73
N ASP A 236 6.83 19.58 12.07
CA ASP A 236 5.38 19.67 12.21
C ASP A 236 4.81 18.56 13.12
N ALA A 237 5.49 17.41 13.21
CA ALA A 237 5.08 16.27 14.02
C ALA A 237 6.27 15.41 14.48
N VAL A 238 6.06 14.54 15.47
CA VAL A 238 7.08 13.61 15.97
C VAL A 238 6.53 12.19 16.09
N VAL A 239 7.39 11.20 15.83
CA VAL A 239 7.14 9.78 16.03
C VAL A 239 8.05 9.27 17.15
N ILE A 240 7.47 8.76 18.22
CA ILE A 240 8.17 8.31 19.43
C ILE A 240 8.15 6.78 19.49
N CYS A 241 9.32 6.16 19.32
CA CYS A 241 9.58 4.72 19.38
C CYS A 241 10.65 4.38 20.44
N SER A 242 10.81 5.24 21.46
CA SER A 242 11.69 5.00 22.61
C SER A 242 11.16 3.88 23.51
N PRO A 243 11.92 3.39 24.52
CA PRO A 243 11.36 2.49 25.53
C PRO A 243 10.13 3.10 26.25
N THR A 244 9.17 2.26 26.65
CA THR A 244 7.90 2.69 27.27
C THR A 244 8.11 3.61 28.48
N SER A 245 9.11 3.33 29.33
CA SER A 245 9.45 4.17 30.50
C SER A 245 9.87 5.60 30.16
N LYS A 246 10.17 5.87 28.88
CA LYS A 246 10.54 7.19 28.36
C LYS A 246 9.44 7.87 27.55
N HIS A 247 8.30 7.21 27.31
CA HIS A 247 7.20 7.80 26.55
C HIS A 247 6.70 9.09 27.18
N ALA A 248 6.40 9.09 28.48
CA ALA A 248 5.90 10.28 29.17
C ALA A 248 6.86 11.48 29.08
N GLU A 249 8.17 11.23 29.21
CA GLU A 249 9.21 12.25 29.07
C GLU A 249 9.23 12.83 27.66
N HIS A 250 9.30 11.98 26.63
CA HIS A 250 9.36 12.42 25.24
C HIS A 250 8.06 13.08 24.76
N ILE A 251 6.88 12.61 25.19
CA ILE A 251 5.59 13.23 24.88
C ILE A 251 5.56 14.65 25.45
N ARG A 252 5.89 14.83 26.74
CA ARG A 252 5.86 16.15 27.39
C ARG A 252 6.88 17.10 26.79
N THR A 253 8.07 16.63 26.46
CA THR A 253 9.10 17.46 25.80
C THR A 253 8.66 17.88 24.40
N SER A 254 8.09 16.96 23.62
CA SER A 254 7.60 17.25 22.27
C SER A 254 6.39 18.18 22.26
N ALA A 255 5.46 17.99 23.20
CA ALA A 255 4.24 18.79 23.33
C ALA A 255 4.49 20.29 23.62
N LYS A 256 5.70 20.66 24.07
CA LYS A 256 6.10 22.08 24.22
C LYS A 256 6.18 22.82 22.88
N TYR A 257 6.47 22.11 21.80
CA TYR A 257 6.76 22.69 20.49
C TYR A 257 5.81 22.21 19.40
N LEU A 258 5.22 21.03 19.57
CA LEU A 258 4.41 20.35 18.56
C LEU A 258 3.00 20.07 19.06
N ASP A 259 2.06 20.07 18.13
CA ASP A 259 0.68 19.63 18.39
C ASP A 259 0.46 18.18 17.97
N ASN A 260 1.23 17.67 17.01
CA ASN A 260 1.07 16.33 16.44
C ASN A 260 2.12 15.36 16.99
N ILE A 261 1.68 14.35 17.73
CA ILE A 261 2.55 13.38 18.41
C ILE A 261 2.03 11.97 18.12
N PHE A 262 2.91 11.14 17.57
CA PHE A 262 2.71 9.70 17.49
C PHE A 262 3.60 9.03 18.54
N VAL A 263 3.07 8.06 19.26
CA VAL A 263 3.83 7.25 20.21
C VAL A 263 3.53 5.77 20.05
N GLU A 264 4.56 4.94 20.05
CA GLU A 264 4.41 3.49 20.05
C GLU A 264 3.66 2.99 21.29
N LYS A 265 3.00 1.84 21.15
CA LYS A 265 2.30 1.20 22.26
C LYS A 265 3.28 0.48 23.21
N PRO A 266 2.94 0.33 24.49
CA PRO A 266 1.83 0.98 25.21
C PRO A 266 2.11 2.48 25.45
N LEU A 267 1.05 3.26 25.67
CA LEU A 267 1.17 4.72 25.86
C LEU A 267 2.08 5.09 27.06
N ALA A 268 1.96 4.35 28.16
CA ALA A 268 2.79 4.50 29.37
C ALA A 268 3.02 3.15 30.06
N ASP A 269 3.81 3.14 31.13
CA ASP A 269 4.12 1.94 31.92
C ASP A 269 3.03 1.56 32.93
N SER A 270 2.07 2.46 33.17
CA SER A 270 1.05 2.32 34.20
C SER A 270 -0.22 3.08 33.83
N LEU A 271 -1.37 2.55 34.26
CA LEU A 271 -2.67 3.17 34.00
C LEU A 271 -2.76 4.61 34.51
N ALA A 272 -2.20 4.88 35.69
CA ALA A 272 -2.20 6.23 36.26
C ALA A 272 -1.44 7.22 35.37
N GLN A 273 -0.28 6.83 34.85
CA GLN A 273 0.51 7.67 33.94
C GLN A 273 -0.17 7.80 32.57
N THR A 274 -0.79 6.73 32.05
CA THR A 274 -1.62 6.78 30.83
C THR A 274 -2.71 7.84 30.99
N GLN A 275 -3.51 7.76 32.07
CA GLN A 275 -4.59 8.72 32.35
C GLN A 275 -4.09 10.15 32.48
N GLU A 276 -2.95 10.36 33.13
CA GLU A 276 -2.31 11.67 33.24
C GLU A 276 -1.89 12.23 31.87
N LEU A 277 -1.33 11.39 30.99
CA LEU A 277 -0.92 11.80 29.65
C LEU A 277 -2.11 12.10 28.73
N VAL A 278 -3.21 11.35 28.85
CA VAL A 278 -4.45 11.61 28.09
C VAL A 278 -5.03 12.96 28.49
N LEU A 279 -5.20 13.21 29.80
CA LEU A 279 -5.67 14.50 30.29
C LEU A 279 -4.73 15.64 29.87
N PHE A 280 -3.42 15.44 29.99
CA PHE A 280 -2.43 16.42 29.54
C PHE A 280 -2.57 16.73 28.04
N ALA A 281 -2.76 15.72 27.19
CA ALA A 281 -2.94 15.91 25.75
C ALA A 281 -4.25 16.66 25.45
N GLU A 282 -5.35 16.34 26.14
CA GLU A 282 -6.64 17.02 25.99
C GLU A 282 -6.57 18.49 26.41
N GLU A 283 -6.03 18.78 27.61
CA GLU A 283 -5.88 20.13 28.17
C GLU A 283 -4.99 21.03 27.32
N ASN A 284 -3.98 20.44 26.66
CA ASN A 284 -3.04 21.17 25.80
C ASN A 284 -3.40 21.06 24.30
N HIS A 285 -4.57 20.53 23.96
CA HIS A 285 -5.07 20.36 22.60
C HIS A 285 -4.10 19.62 21.65
N LYS A 286 -3.41 18.61 22.18
CA LYS A 286 -2.44 17.79 21.45
C LYS A 286 -3.12 16.64 20.72
N LYS A 287 -2.77 16.46 19.46
CA LYS A 287 -3.11 15.30 18.64
C LYS A 287 -2.15 14.17 18.97
N LEU A 288 -2.52 13.35 19.95
CA LEU A 288 -1.74 12.19 20.39
C LEU A 288 -2.31 10.90 19.77
N GLN A 289 -1.58 10.32 18.83
CA GLN A 289 -1.87 8.99 18.26
C GLN A 289 -1.02 7.91 18.94
N VAL A 290 -1.66 6.78 19.27
CA VAL A 290 -0.99 5.59 19.80
C VAL A 290 -0.79 4.56 18.69
N GLY A 291 0.38 3.92 18.66
CA GLY A 291 0.82 2.95 17.64
C GLY A 291 0.12 1.59 17.70
N PHE A 292 -1.20 1.57 17.55
CA PHE A 292 -1.99 0.35 17.43
C PHE A 292 -2.03 -0.16 15.99
N ILE A 293 -0.85 -0.57 15.50
CA ILE A 293 -0.61 -1.02 14.13
C ILE A 293 -1.61 -2.07 13.61
N GLU A 294 -2.13 -2.96 14.46
CA GLU A 294 -3.03 -4.03 14.02
C GLU A 294 -4.43 -3.50 13.62
N ARG A 295 -4.84 -2.30 14.07
CA ARG A 295 -6.04 -1.63 13.53
C ARG A 295 -5.89 -1.27 12.04
N TYR A 296 -4.66 -1.12 11.56
CA TYR A 296 -4.31 -0.84 10.17
C TYR A 296 -3.98 -2.11 9.36
N ASN A 297 -4.03 -3.29 9.99
CA ASN A 297 -3.90 -4.55 9.28
C ASN A 297 -5.12 -4.76 8.37
N THR A 298 -4.87 -4.95 7.07
CA THR A 298 -5.94 -5.07 6.07
C THR A 298 -6.88 -6.23 6.37
N ALA A 299 -6.40 -7.31 6.98
CA ALA A 299 -7.25 -8.41 7.42
C ALA A 299 -8.22 -7.98 8.54
N VAL A 300 -7.76 -7.19 9.52
CA VAL A 300 -8.61 -6.66 10.59
C VAL A 300 -9.64 -5.66 10.04
N ILE A 301 -9.23 -4.81 9.10
CA ILE A 301 -10.12 -3.84 8.44
C ILE A 301 -11.23 -4.56 7.68
N GLU A 302 -10.90 -5.58 6.86
CA GLU A 302 -11.92 -6.35 6.14
C GLU A 302 -12.80 -7.16 7.10
N LEU A 303 -12.21 -7.76 8.15
CA LEU A 303 -12.96 -8.47 9.19
C LEU A 303 -14.00 -7.57 9.86
N LYS A 304 -13.62 -6.33 10.20
CA LYS A 304 -14.55 -5.34 10.78
C LYS A 304 -15.75 -5.08 9.87
N LYS A 305 -15.53 -4.90 8.55
CA LYS A 305 -16.62 -4.70 7.59
C LYS A 305 -17.56 -5.90 7.50
N ILE A 306 -17.04 -7.12 7.69
CA ILE A 306 -17.86 -8.34 7.71
C ILE A 306 -18.69 -8.36 8.99
N ILE A 307 -18.07 -8.12 10.15
CA ILE A 307 -18.74 -8.07 11.47
C ILE A 307 -19.84 -7.00 11.50
N GLU A 308 -19.62 -5.83 10.90
CA GLU A 308 -20.60 -4.74 10.84
C GLU A 308 -21.81 -5.06 9.95
N LYS A 309 -21.67 -5.97 8.99
CA LYS A 309 -22.78 -6.44 8.14
C LYS A 309 -23.54 -7.61 8.76
N ASP A 310 -22.90 -8.38 9.64
CA ASP A 310 -23.53 -9.52 10.30
C ASP A 310 -24.45 -9.05 11.43
N SER A 311 -25.69 -9.52 11.40
CA SER A 311 -26.74 -9.05 12.29
C SER A 311 -26.50 -9.43 13.76
N LYS A 312 -25.70 -10.47 14.06
CA LYS A 312 -25.50 -10.91 15.44
C LYS A 312 -24.21 -11.71 15.66
N VAL A 313 -23.15 -11.01 16.09
CA VAL A 313 -21.91 -11.62 16.60
C VAL A 313 -22.06 -11.96 18.09
N PHE A 314 -21.67 -13.17 18.49
CA PHE A 314 -21.72 -13.62 19.88
C PHE A 314 -20.35 -13.61 20.55
N ASN A 315 -19.33 -14.14 19.86
CA ASN A 315 -17.99 -14.35 20.42
C ASN A 315 -16.91 -14.03 19.40
N ILE A 316 -15.79 -13.46 19.87
CA ILE A 316 -14.57 -13.29 19.10
C ILE A 316 -13.39 -13.89 19.88
N ASP A 317 -12.78 -14.94 19.35
CA ASP A 317 -11.61 -15.58 19.94
C ASP A 317 -10.34 -15.06 19.28
N PHE A 318 -9.37 -14.64 20.10
CA PHE A 318 -8.07 -14.14 19.68
C PHE A 318 -6.99 -15.07 20.20
N THR A 319 -6.10 -15.50 19.31
CA THR A 319 -4.96 -16.36 19.66
C THR A 319 -3.67 -15.76 19.13
N ARG A 320 -2.75 -15.42 20.04
CA ARG A 320 -1.43 -14.88 19.73
C ARG A 320 -0.33 -15.63 20.44
N THR A 321 0.55 -16.26 19.66
CA THR A 321 1.70 -17.00 20.18
C THR A 321 2.97 -16.58 19.48
N SER A 322 4.07 -16.48 20.22
CA SER A 322 5.39 -16.15 19.67
C SER A 322 6.50 -16.77 20.52
N LYS A 323 7.62 -17.14 19.90
CA LYS A 323 8.80 -17.59 20.63
C LYS A 323 9.29 -16.50 21.60
N LEU A 324 9.71 -16.91 22.79
CA LEU A 324 10.45 -16.04 23.72
C LEU A 324 11.73 -15.57 23.04
N SER A 325 11.81 -14.28 22.71
CA SER A 325 13.04 -13.70 22.14
C SER A 325 14.03 -13.42 23.26
N SER A 326 15.33 -13.62 23.02
CA SER A 326 16.40 -13.28 23.96
C SER A 326 16.54 -11.77 24.24
N ARG A 327 15.74 -10.92 23.57
CA ARG A 327 15.80 -9.46 23.65
C ARG A 327 14.78 -8.86 24.63
N ILE A 328 13.76 -9.62 25.04
CA ILE A 328 12.68 -9.12 25.91
C ILE A 328 12.86 -9.78 27.27
N THR A 329 13.45 -9.03 28.20
CA THR A 329 13.78 -9.50 29.56
C THR A 329 12.95 -8.82 30.65
N ASP A 330 12.12 -7.87 30.27
CA ASP A 330 11.56 -6.84 31.15
C ASP A 330 10.06 -6.56 30.92
N VAL A 331 9.45 -7.12 29.87
CA VAL A 331 8.02 -6.94 29.56
C VAL A 331 7.30 -8.28 29.42
N ASP A 332 6.19 -8.42 30.15
CA ASP A 332 5.39 -9.65 30.17
C ASP A 332 4.57 -9.87 28.88
N VAL A 333 3.94 -11.04 28.78
CA VAL A 333 3.15 -11.41 27.59
C VAL A 333 1.92 -10.52 27.38
N VAL A 334 1.39 -9.90 28.44
CA VAL A 334 0.17 -9.08 28.36
C VAL A 334 0.49 -7.76 27.69
N LEU A 335 1.50 -7.04 28.19
CA LEU A 335 1.89 -5.72 27.70
C LEU A 335 2.58 -5.73 26.34
N ASP A 336 3.21 -6.84 25.96
CA ASP A 336 3.88 -6.95 24.65
C ASP A 336 2.99 -7.59 23.58
N LEU A 337 2.35 -8.73 23.89
CA LEU A 337 1.58 -9.50 22.91
C LEU A 337 0.07 -9.26 23.05
N MET A 338 -0.51 -9.53 24.22
CA MET A 338 -1.98 -9.53 24.40
C MET A 338 -2.59 -8.15 24.17
N ILE A 339 -1.85 -7.07 24.44
CA ILE A 339 -2.30 -5.69 24.24
C ILE A 339 -2.84 -5.43 22.83
N HIS A 340 -2.26 -6.07 21.81
CA HIS A 340 -2.74 -5.95 20.43
C HIS A 340 -4.15 -6.55 20.29
N ASP A 341 -4.41 -7.68 20.94
CA ASP A 341 -5.69 -8.35 20.83
C ASP A 341 -6.74 -7.75 21.77
N VAL A 342 -6.32 -7.15 22.90
CA VAL A 342 -7.19 -6.30 23.74
C VAL A 342 -7.68 -5.10 22.93
N ASP A 343 -6.77 -4.42 22.25
CA ASP A 343 -7.10 -3.28 21.39
C ASP A 343 -8.06 -3.68 20.26
N ILE A 344 -7.77 -4.75 19.53
CA ILE A 344 -8.66 -5.21 18.45
C ILE A 344 -10.02 -5.67 19.01
N ALA A 345 -10.07 -6.31 20.19
CA ALA A 345 -11.32 -6.68 20.83
C ALA A 345 -12.18 -5.45 21.16
N LEU A 346 -11.60 -4.38 21.70
CA LEU A 346 -12.28 -3.11 21.91
C LEU A 346 -12.72 -2.47 20.58
N PHE A 347 -11.86 -2.51 19.57
CA PHE A 347 -12.14 -1.96 18.25
C PHE A 347 -13.28 -2.68 17.49
N LEU A 348 -13.42 -4.00 17.66
CA LEU A 348 -14.44 -4.82 17.00
C LEU A 348 -15.73 -4.96 17.83
N SER A 349 -15.62 -5.00 19.16
CA SER A 349 -16.74 -5.31 20.06
C SER A 349 -17.15 -4.16 20.97
N GLY A 350 -16.41 -3.07 21.06
CA GLY A 350 -16.74 -1.90 21.89
C GLY A 350 -16.30 -2.04 23.36
N PRO A 351 -16.80 -1.18 24.26
CA PRO A 351 -16.39 -1.13 25.67
C PRO A 351 -16.62 -2.44 26.45
N VAL A 352 -15.82 -2.65 27.49
CA VAL A 352 -15.83 -3.87 28.33
C VAL A 352 -16.48 -3.59 29.68
N GLU A 353 -17.42 -4.45 30.08
CA GLU A 353 -18.12 -4.43 31.37
C GLU A 353 -17.40 -5.31 32.41
N HIS A 354 -16.94 -6.50 32.01
CA HIS A 354 -16.31 -7.46 32.92
C HIS A 354 -15.10 -8.14 32.29
N VAL A 355 -14.07 -8.38 33.11
CA VAL A 355 -12.85 -9.11 32.74
C VAL A 355 -12.64 -10.28 33.71
N HIS A 356 -12.45 -11.47 33.16
CA HIS A 356 -11.97 -12.63 33.91
C HIS A 356 -10.70 -13.15 33.27
N ALA A 357 -9.60 -13.21 34.01
CA ALA A 357 -8.30 -13.59 33.48
C ALA A 357 -7.56 -14.56 34.41
N TYR A 358 -6.70 -15.37 33.80
CA TYR A 358 -5.72 -16.19 34.51
C TYR A 358 -4.44 -16.27 33.69
N GLY A 359 -3.31 -16.56 34.34
CA GLY A 359 -2.02 -16.64 33.68
C GLY A 359 -1.06 -17.57 34.39
N VAL A 360 0.05 -17.86 33.73
CA VAL A 360 1.16 -18.64 34.27
C VAL A 360 2.37 -17.74 34.36
N VAL A 361 2.98 -17.72 35.54
CA VAL A 361 4.21 -17.00 35.83
C VAL A 361 5.38 -17.98 35.75
N ASP A 362 6.43 -17.60 35.04
CA ASP A 362 7.71 -18.29 35.02
C ASP A 362 8.84 -17.26 35.18
N ASN A 363 9.81 -17.55 36.04
CA ASN A 363 10.92 -16.64 36.37
C ASN A 363 10.51 -15.19 36.69
N GLY A 364 9.37 -15.01 37.38
CA GLY A 364 8.86 -13.70 37.78
C GLY A 364 8.13 -12.91 36.68
N MET A 365 7.94 -13.49 35.49
CA MET A 365 7.20 -12.87 34.38
C MET A 365 5.98 -13.70 33.97
N ILE A 366 4.90 -13.04 33.53
CA ILE A 366 3.75 -13.73 32.95
C ILE A 366 4.14 -14.20 31.54
N VAL A 367 4.24 -15.52 31.34
CA VAL A 367 4.63 -16.14 30.07
C VAL A 367 3.43 -16.66 29.27
N PHE A 368 2.29 -16.84 29.94
CA PHE A 368 1.00 -17.20 29.35
C PHE A 368 -0.12 -16.43 30.05
N ALA A 369 -1.06 -15.91 29.28
CA ALA A 369 -2.25 -15.28 29.79
C ALA A 369 -3.46 -15.68 28.95
N SER A 370 -4.60 -15.84 29.61
CA SER A 370 -5.90 -16.10 29.01
C SER A 370 -6.93 -15.22 29.69
N ALA A 371 -7.73 -14.49 28.90
CA ALA A 371 -8.74 -13.58 29.41
C ALA A 371 -10.06 -13.77 28.66
N VAL A 372 -11.17 -13.52 29.35
CA VAL A 372 -12.51 -13.42 28.78
C VAL A 372 -13.05 -12.05 29.13
N LEU A 373 -13.40 -11.29 28.11
CA LEU A 373 -13.98 -9.95 28.19
C LEU A 373 -15.47 -10.05 27.85
N ARG A 374 -16.32 -9.52 28.71
CA ARG A 374 -17.74 -9.30 28.39
C ARG A 374 -17.93 -7.82 28.07
N HIS A 375 -18.41 -7.54 26.86
CA HIS A 375 -18.63 -6.20 26.37
C HIS A 375 -20.02 -5.68 26.78
N GLU A 376 -20.18 -4.35 26.84
CA GLU A 376 -21.45 -3.71 27.22
C GLU A 376 -22.61 -4.06 26.28
N ASN A 377 -22.30 -4.37 25.01
CA ASN A 377 -23.28 -4.81 24.01
C ASN A 377 -23.61 -6.31 24.08
N GLY A 378 -23.08 -7.03 25.09
CA GLY A 378 -23.32 -8.46 25.31
C GLY A 378 -22.43 -9.41 24.50
N ARG A 379 -21.52 -8.90 23.66
CA ARG A 379 -20.50 -9.72 22.98
C ARG A 379 -19.46 -10.23 23.98
N HIS A 380 -18.85 -11.36 23.65
CA HIS A 380 -17.71 -11.90 24.39
C HIS A 380 -16.46 -11.86 23.53
N SER A 381 -15.32 -11.54 24.14
CA SER A 381 -14.02 -11.69 23.50
C SER A 381 -13.12 -12.56 24.37
N ARG A 382 -12.57 -13.63 23.79
CA ARG A 382 -11.61 -14.49 24.47
C ARG A 382 -10.22 -14.20 23.94
N LEU A 383 -9.28 -13.91 24.82
CA LEU A 383 -7.90 -13.61 24.48
C LEU A 383 -7.00 -14.71 24.99
N LEU A 384 -6.11 -15.22 24.15
CA LEU A 384 -5.03 -16.12 24.55
C LEU A 384 -3.71 -15.59 24.02
N ALA A 385 -2.77 -15.31 24.92
CA ALA A 385 -1.41 -14.91 24.59
C ALA A 385 -0.39 -15.84 25.24
N SER A 386 0.60 -16.31 24.47
CA SER A 386 1.61 -17.25 24.98
C SER A 386 2.98 -17.04 24.38
N ARG A 387 4.01 -17.17 25.23
CA ARG A 387 5.42 -17.29 24.82
C ARG A 387 6.01 -18.68 25.01
N ILE A 388 5.20 -19.66 25.44
CA ILE A 388 5.65 -21.01 25.79
C ILE A 388 6.04 -21.82 24.55
N THR A 389 5.37 -21.59 23.41
CA THR A 389 5.56 -22.39 22.19
C THR A 389 6.33 -21.63 21.10
N GLU A 390 7.03 -22.37 20.24
CA GLU A 390 7.75 -21.78 19.10
C GLU A 390 6.83 -21.48 17.90
N LYS A 391 5.63 -22.07 17.86
CA LYS A 391 4.67 -21.84 16.79
C LYS A 391 4.19 -20.39 16.87
N LYS A 392 4.50 -19.58 15.85
CA LYS A 392 3.97 -18.23 15.71
C LYS A 392 2.55 -18.29 15.16
N THR A 393 1.57 -17.79 15.91
CA THR A 393 0.16 -17.77 15.52
C THR A 393 -0.40 -16.37 15.79
N ARG A 394 -1.20 -15.85 14.86
CA ARG A 394 -2.01 -14.64 15.04
C ARG A 394 -3.35 -14.86 14.35
N GLY A 395 -4.33 -15.32 15.11
CA GLY A 395 -5.64 -15.69 14.59
C GLY A 395 -6.75 -14.95 15.32
N ILE A 396 -7.79 -14.59 14.56
CA ILE A 396 -9.04 -14.07 15.07
C ILE A 396 -10.16 -14.96 14.53
N GLN A 397 -10.98 -15.51 15.40
CA GLN A 397 -12.13 -16.33 15.03
C GLN A 397 -13.41 -15.67 15.52
N VAL A 398 -14.40 -15.54 14.66
CA VAL A 398 -15.67 -14.90 14.99
C VAL A 398 -16.79 -15.92 14.89
N THR A 399 -17.56 -16.06 15.97
CA THR A 399 -18.79 -16.84 15.99
C THR A 399 -19.99 -15.90 15.97
N SER A 400 -20.79 -16.00 14.92
CA SER A 400 -22.03 -15.25 14.75
C SER A 400 -23.23 -16.19 14.67
N GLN A 401 -24.42 -15.62 14.49
CA GLN A 401 -25.65 -16.39 14.30
C GLN A 401 -25.64 -17.24 13.04
N ASP A 402 -25.17 -16.70 11.92
CA ASP A 402 -25.29 -17.37 10.61
C ASP A 402 -23.92 -17.73 10.00
N SER A 403 -22.81 -17.42 10.66
CA SER A 403 -21.47 -17.66 10.14
C SER A 403 -20.39 -17.90 11.20
N PHE A 404 -19.35 -18.63 10.80
CA PHE A 404 -18.09 -18.75 11.51
C PHE A 404 -16.97 -18.20 10.63
N ILE A 405 -16.21 -17.23 11.13
CA ILE A 405 -15.16 -16.55 10.37
C ILE A 405 -13.81 -16.90 10.97
N ASP A 406 -12.88 -17.37 10.15
CA ASP A 406 -11.48 -17.58 10.52
C ASP A 406 -10.62 -16.53 9.82
N CYS A 407 -9.86 -15.77 10.59
CA CYS A 407 -8.98 -14.71 10.10
C CYS A 407 -7.54 -14.96 10.58
N ASP A 408 -6.63 -15.20 9.64
CA ASP A 408 -5.19 -15.35 9.89
C ASP A 408 -4.46 -14.05 9.55
N LEU A 409 -3.95 -13.36 10.58
CA LEU A 409 -3.28 -12.07 10.43
C LEU A 409 -1.88 -12.18 9.82
N LEU A 410 -1.22 -13.35 9.90
CA LEU A 410 0.10 -13.57 9.31
C LEU A 410 -0.02 -13.83 7.80
N ARG A 411 -1.00 -14.64 7.40
CA ARG A 411 -1.27 -14.96 5.99
C ARG A 411 -2.13 -13.90 5.29
N LYS A 412 -2.81 -13.05 6.06
CA LYS A 412 -3.82 -12.08 5.57
C LYS A 412 -4.93 -12.79 4.81
N GLU A 413 -5.44 -13.86 5.42
CA GLU A 413 -6.51 -14.68 4.86
C GLU A 413 -7.73 -14.59 5.77
N ILE A 414 -8.91 -14.51 5.15
CA ILE A 414 -10.19 -14.55 5.86
C ILE A 414 -11.07 -15.55 5.14
N VAL A 415 -11.57 -16.52 5.89
CA VAL A 415 -12.49 -17.55 5.40
C VAL A 415 -13.78 -17.45 6.19
N VAL A 416 -14.90 -17.26 5.49
CA VAL A 416 -16.24 -17.18 6.08
C VAL A 416 -16.99 -18.47 5.76
N ASN A 417 -17.34 -19.22 6.79
CA ASN A 417 -18.16 -20.40 6.71
C ASN A 417 -19.60 -20.05 7.09
N ARG A 418 -20.53 -20.08 6.14
CA ARG A 418 -21.94 -19.79 6.41
C ARG A 418 -22.70 -21.04 6.80
N GLN A 419 -23.70 -20.87 7.66
CA GLN A 419 -24.55 -21.96 8.11
C GLN A 419 -25.27 -22.62 6.93
N SER A 420 -25.27 -23.94 6.91
CA SER A 420 -25.83 -24.70 5.79
C SER A 420 -27.34 -24.54 5.71
N THR A 421 -27.86 -24.25 4.51
CA THR A 421 -29.30 -24.28 4.26
C THR A 421 -29.72 -25.69 3.84
N VAL A 422 -30.70 -26.25 4.52
CA VAL A 422 -31.33 -27.52 4.13
C VAL A 422 -32.52 -27.20 3.23
N ARG A 423 -32.52 -27.75 2.01
CA ARG A 423 -33.71 -27.73 1.14
C ARG A 423 -34.32 -29.12 1.13
N GLN A 424 -35.59 -29.20 1.50
CA GLN A 424 -36.41 -30.41 1.41
C GLN A 424 -37.70 -30.04 0.70
N GLY A 425 -37.84 -30.44 -0.57
CA GLY A 425 -39.12 -30.42 -1.28
C GLY A 425 -39.94 -31.67 -0.94
N ASP A 426 -41.27 -31.59 -1.07
CA ASP A 426 -42.13 -32.78 -0.97
C ASP A 426 -41.68 -33.82 -2.02
N ASN A 427 -41.27 -35.00 -1.58
CA ASN A 427 -40.70 -36.10 -2.39
C ASN A 427 -39.32 -35.87 -3.05
N GLU A 428 -38.55 -34.85 -2.66
CA GLU A 428 -37.16 -34.66 -3.13
C GLU A 428 -36.11 -35.08 -2.09
N PRO A 429 -34.93 -35.57 -2.52
CA PRO A 429 -33.82 -35.88 -1.62
C PRO A 429 -33.32 -34.62 -0.91
N TYR A 430 -32.97 -34.76 0.38
CA TYR A 430 -32.44 -33.64 1.17
C TYR A 430 -31.13 -33.13 0.57
N THR A 431 -31.02 -31.81 0.41
CA THR A 431 -29.78 -31.17 -0.06
C THR A 431 -29.26 -30.22 1.01
N ILE A 432 -28.00 -30.42 1.41
CA ILE A 432 -27.27 -29.55 2.34
C ILE A 432 -26.28 -28.73 1.51
N VAL A 433 -26.41 -27.41 1.55
CA VAL A 433 -25.47 -26.50 0.89
C VAL A 433 -24.65 -25.79 1.96
N SER A 434 -23.36 -26.10 2.06
CA SER A 434 -22.38 -25.33 2.83
C SER A 434 -21.71 -24.31 1.91
N VAL A 435 -21.61 -23.06 2.35
CA VAL A 435 -20.94 -22.00 1.60
C VAL A 435 -19.70 -21.58 2.37
N GLU A 436 -18.54 -21.74 1.73
CA GLU A 436 -17.26 -21.21 2.19
C GLU A 436 -16.84 -20.07 1.25
N GLU A 437 -16.59 -18.89 1.82
CA GLU A 437 -16.20 -17.69 1.09
C GLU A 437 -14.79 -17.27 1.52
N ALA A 438 -13.83 -17.26 0.58
CA ALA A 438 -12.54 -16.63 0.81
C ALA A 438 -12.64 -15.14 0.48
N VAL A 439 -12.35 -14.27 1.46
CA VAL A 439 -12.41 -12.83 1.28
C VAL A 439 -11.08 -12.32 0.77
N GLN A 440 -11.11 -11.51 -0.29
CA GLN A 440 -9.91 -10.90 -0.85
C GLN A 440 -9.38 -9.81 0.10
N VAL A 441 -8.22 -10.05 0.70
CA VAL A 441 -7.54 -9.07 1.56
C VAL A 441 -6.44 -8.34 0.76
N PRO A 442 -6.45 -7.00 0.70
CA PRO A 442 -5.38 -6.24 0.06
C PRO A 442 -4.02 -6.48 0.73
N LEU A 443 -2.98 -6.72 -0.07
CA LEU A 443 -1.60 -6.84 0.41
C LEU A 443 -0.99 -5.45 0.59
N GLN A 444 -1.26 -4.82 1.74
CA GLN A 444 -0.63 -3.56 2.15
C GLN A 444 0.09 -3.74 3.49
N GLU A 445 1.17 -2.98 3.69
CA GLU A 445 1.90 -2.95 4.95
C GLU A 445 1.14 -2.09 5.97
N ALA A 446 0.82 -2.65 7.15
CA ALA A 446 0.03 -1.97 8.16
C ALA A 446 0.71 -0.69 8.69
N LEU A 447 2.04 -0.74 8.92
CA LEU A 447 2.81 0.41 9.38
C LEU A 447 2.81 1.57 8.38
N LEU A 448 2.78 1.26 7.07
CA LEU A 448 2.66 2.27 6.02
C LEU A 448 1.28 2.96 6.08
N ASN A 449 0.22 2.17 6.25
CA ASN A 449 -1.14 2.71 6.39
C ASN A 449 -1.31 3.53 7.67
N GLU A 450 -0.68 3.12 8.76
CA GLU A 450 -0.67 3.83 10.04
C GLU A 450 -0.01 5.21 9.93
N HIS A 451 1.19 5.29 9.35
CA HIS A 451 1.88 6.57 9.14
C HIS A 451 1.18 7.46 8.12
N GLN A 452 0.58 6.89 7.08
CA GLN A 452 -0.22 7.66 6.13
C GLN A 452 -1.45 8.26 6.82
N ALA A 453 -2.14 7.50 7.66
CA ALA A 453 -3.27 8.00 8.45
C ALA A 453 -2.82 9.09 9.45
N PHE A 454 -1.68 8.92 10.12
CA PHE A 454 -1.12 9.95 10.99
C PHE A 454 -0.82 11.24 10.23
N ALA A 455 -0.17 11.16 9.07
CA ALA A 455 0.12 12.33 8.23
C ALA A 455 -1.14 13.04 7.73
N ASP A 456 -2.16 12.28 7.31
CA ASP A 456 -3.46 12.85 6.90
C ASP A 456 -4.18 13.52 8.09
N TRP A 457 -4.08 12.93 9.28
CA TRP A 457 -4.61 13.53 10.51
C TRP A 457 -3.88 14.82 10.90
N CYS A 458 -2.56 14.86 10.74
CA CYS A 458 -1.76 16.08 10.93
C CYS A 458 -2.25 17.21 10.00
N HIS A 459 -2.60 16.87 8.75
CA HIS A 459 -3.20 17.80 7.79
C HIS A 459 -4.64 18.22 8.10
N GLY A 460 -5.24 17.70 9.16
CA GLY A 460 -6.62 18.01 9.56
C GLY A 460 -7.67 17.25 8.78
N GLU A 461 -7.32 16.14 8.13
CA GLU A 461 -8.32 15.26 7.53
C GLU A 461 -9.11 14.50 8.60
N ASN A 462 -10.36 14.19 8.26
CA ASN A 462 -11.20 13.34 9.08
C ASN A 462 -10.85 11.87 8.81
N VAL A 463 -9.78 11.41 9.46
CA VAL A 463 -9.32 10.01 9.46
C VAL A 463 -9.46 9.45 10.87
N LEU A 464 -9.83 8.18 10.97
CA LEU A 464 -9.88 7.48 12.24
C LEU A 464 -8.46 7.04 12.63
N VAL A 465 -7.96 7.58 13.73
CA VAL A 465 -6.68 7.22 14.32
C VAL A 465 -6.88 6.76 15.77
N PRO A 466 -6.11 5.77 16.25
CA PRO A 466 -6.11 5.41 17.67
C PRO A 466 -5.54 6.57 18.48
N THR A 467 -6.35 7.15 19.35
CA THR A 467 -5.97 8.33 20.15
C THR A 467 -5.43 7.93 21.53
N GLY A 468 -4.99 8.91 22.31
CA GLY A 468 -4.67 8.69 23.72
C GLY A 468 -5.81 8.02 24.51
N GLY A 469 -7.08 8.31 24.21
CA GLY A 469 -8.20 7.65 24.89
C GLY A 469 -8.37 6.16 24.54
N ASP A 470 -7.82 5.71 23.41
CA ASP A 470 -7.78 4.30 23.04
C ASP A 470 -6.65 3.54 23.73
N GLY A 471 -5.55 4.22 24.05
CA GLY A 471 -4.34 3.65 24.66
C GLY A 471 -4.35 3.67 26.17
#